data_AF-A0AAV5SU23-F1
#
_entry.id   AF-A0AAV5SU23-F1
#
_cell.length_a   1.000
_cell.length_b   1.000
_cell.length_c   1.000
_cell.angle_alpha   90.00
_cell.angle_beta   90.00
_cell.angle_gamma   90.00
#
_symmetry.space_group_name_H-M   'P 1'
#
loop_
_entity.id
_entity.type
_entity.pdbx_description
1 polymer ?
#
loop_
_entity_poly.entity_id
_entity_poly.type
_entity_poly.pdbx_seq_one_letter_code
_entity_poly.pdbx_strand_id
1 'polypeptide(L)'
;QFIKVYLVIFSRNQPNLQRFTNYINDNPKFAMADTASLDLCFACNTKQADVVIRKNCIGLVLMPAACRPTWCAACLARIFAVAQEEEEISEWMDGTASCPTCRAIFCANDVLLIVDEADL
;
A
#
# COMPACT_ATOMS: atom_id res chain seq x y z
N GLN A 1 8.60 -24.84 6.11
CA GLN A 1 7.22 -24.93 5.55
C GLN A 1 6.61 -23.54 5.31
N PHE A 2 6.76 -22.59 6.23
CA PHE A 2 6.30 -21.19 6.09
C PHE A 2 6.86 -20.41 4.89
N ILE A 3 8.15 -20.57 4.55
CA ILE A 3 8.78 -19.88 3.41
C ILE A 3 8.16 -20.28 2.06
N LYS A 4 7.70 -21.53 1.92
CA LYS A 4 7.06 -22.02 0.67
C LYS A 4 5.68 -21.41 0.45
N VAL A 5 4.89 -21.19 1.50
CA VAL A 5 3.55 -20.59 1.38
C VAL A 5 3.64 -19.14 0.94
N TYR A 6 4.52 -18.36 1.57
CA TYR A 6 4.80 -16.97 1.17
C TYR A 6 5.30 -16.87 -0.28
N LEU A 7 6.18 -17.78 -0.72
CA LEU A 7 6.65 -17.83 -2.11
C LEU A 7 5.56 -18.20 -3.12
N VAL A 8 4.63 -19.09 -2.75
CA VAL A 8 3.51 -19.50 -3.61
C VAL A 8 2.50 -18.38 -3.77
N ILE A 9 2.16 -17.66 -2.69
CA ILE A 9 1.32 -16.45 -2.73
C ILE A 9 2.00 -15.36 -3.58
N PHE A 10 3.32 -15.21 -3.45
CA PHE A 10 4.12 -14.27 -4.26
C PHE A 10 4.06 -14.53 -5.77
N SER A 11 4.15 -15.80 -6.20
CA SER A 11 4.11 -16.14 -7.63
C SER A 11 2.72 -16.07 -8.22
N ARG A 12 1.66 -16.40 -7.46
CA ARG A 12 0.27 -16.34 -7.94
C ARG A 12 -0.25 -14.91 -8.10
N ASN A 13 0.25 -13.98 -7.29
CA ASN A 13 -0.28 -12.62 -7.24
C ASN A 13 0.47 -11.60 -8.09
N GLN A 14 1.49 -11.96 -8.87
CA GLN A 14 2.20 -10.96 -9.68
C GLN A 14 1.27 -10.08 -10.55
N PRO A 15 0.23 -10.62 -11.22
CA PRO A 15 -0.73 -9.79 -11.95
C PRO A 15 -1.51 -8.83 -11.04
N ASN A 16 -1.84 -9.25 -9.81
CA ASN A 16 -2.59 -8.46 -8.84
C ASN A 16 -1.74 -7.33 -8.24
N LEU A 17 -0.43 -7.57 -8.03
CA LEU A 17 0.51 -6.54 -7.60
C LEU A 17 0.62 -5.42 -8.64
N GLN A 18 0.66 -5.80 -9.92
CA GLN A 18 0.67 -4.83 -11.01
C GLN A 18 -0.65 -4.08 -11.12
N ARG A 19 -1.80 -4.77 -10.98
CA ARG A 19 -3.12 -4.12 -10.92
C ARG A 19 -3.22 -3.09 -9.81
N PHE A 20 -2.78 -3.43 -8.59
CA PHE A 20 -2.75 -2.51 -7.46
C PHE A 20 -1.88 -1.29 -7.75
N THR A 21 -0.67 -1.53 -8.26
CA THR A 21 0.28 -0.45 -8.56
C THR A 21 -0.27 0.50 -9.63
N ASN A 22 -0.89 -0.05 -10.68
CA ASN A 22 -1.57 0.74 -11.70
C ASN A 22 -2.75 1.53 -11.13
N TYR A 23 -3.55 0.92 -10.26
CA TYR A 23 -4.68 1.59 -9.63
C TYR A 23 -4.23 2.80 -8.81
N ILE A 24 -3.21 2.66 -7.96
CA ILE A 24 -2.72 3.77 -7.14
C ILE A 24 -1.94 4.83 -7.96
N ASN A 25 -1.48 4.48 -9.18
CA ASN A 25 -0.92 5.46 -10.11
C ASN A 25 -1.99 6.47 -10.56
N ASP A 26 -3.27 6.11 -10.54
CA ASP A 26 -4.36 7.01 -10.92
C ASP A 26 -4.95 7.79 -9.71
N ASN A 27 -4.59 7.38 -8.49
CA ASN A 27 -4.98 8.12 -7.29
C ASN A 27 -4.33 9.51 -7.22
N PRO A 28 -4.92 10.47 -6.49
CA PRO A 28 -4.26 11.73 -6.17
C PRO A 28 -2.86 11.51 -5.58
N LYS A 29 -1.93 12.41 -5.88
CA LYS A 29 -0.57 12.34 -5.35
C LYS A 29 -0.49 13.10 -4.02
N PHE A 30 0.33 12.61 -3.11
CA PHE A 30 0.63 13.30 -1.86
C PHE A 30 1.95 14.05 -2.02
N ALA A 31 1.87 15.38 -2.13
CA ALA A 31 3.04 16.23 -2.23
C ALA A 31 3.77 16.32 -0.88
N MET A 32 5.09 16.22 -0.90
CA MET A 32 5.94 16.42 0.27
C MET A 32 7.13 17.30 -0.08
N ALA A 33 7.44 18.28 0.78
CA ALA A 33 8.57 19.19 0.59
C ALA A 33 9.97 18.55 0.77
N ASP A 34 10.07 17.41 1.47
CA ASP A 34 11.34 16.73 1.73
C ASP A 34 11.17 15.22 1.58
N THR A 35 11.10 14.77 0.33
CA THR A 35 11.05 13.35 -0.01
C THR A 35 12.39 12.65 0.22
N ALA A 36 13.51 13.38 0.10
CA ALA A 36 14.86 12.86 0.30
C ALA A 36 15.09 12.32 1.73
N SER A 37 14.38 12.86 2.73
CA SER A 37 14.43 12.40 4.12
C SER A 37 13.66 11.09 4.41
N LEU A 38 12.90 10.55 3.44
CA LEU A 38 12.14 9.32 3.67
C LEU A 38 13.08 8.12 3.85
N ASP A 39 12.75 7.25 4.80
CA ASP A 39 13.54 6.05 5.04
C ASP A 39 13.35 5.00 3.93
N LEU A 40 14.22 3.99 3.93
CA LEU A 40 13.97 2.76 3.18
C LEU A 40 12.68 2.08 3.67
N CYS A 41 11.98 1.44 2.72
CA CYS A 41 10.81 0.63 2.97
C CYS A 41 11.12 -0.43 4.04
N PHE A 42 10.28 -0.46 5.08
CA PHE A 42 10.45 -1.30 6.25
C PHE A 42 10.54 -2.80 5.94
N ALA A 43 9.84 -3.26 4.89
CA ALA A 43 9.84 -4.69 4.53
C ALA A 43 10.98 -5.09 3.59
N CYS A 44 11.22 -4.34 2.50
CA CYS A 44 12.21 -4.76 1.51
C CYS A 44 13.59 -4.16 1.71
N ASN A 45 13.72 -3.08 2.50
CA ASN A 45 14.96 -2.37 2.81
C ASN A 45 15.87 -2.08 1.59
N THR A 46 15.27 -1.91 0.41
CA THR A 46 15.97 -1.80 -0.89
C THR A 46 15.46 -0.64 -1.74
N LYS A 47 14.27 -0.12 -1.41
CA LYS A 47 13.67 1.06 -2.03
C LYS A 47 13.24 2.01 -0.93
N GLN A 48 13.24 3.30 -1.22
CA GLN A 48 12.65 4.30 -0.33
C GLN A 48 11.14 4.08 -0.17
N ALA A 49 10.57 4.54 0.95
CA ALA A 49 9.13 4.64 1.06
C ALA A 49 8.59 5.61 0.00
N ASP A 50 7.61 5.18 -0.79
CA ASP A 50 7.06 5.93 -1.94
C ASP A 50 5.53 6.05 -1.88
N VAL A 51 4.90 5.55 -0.82
CA VAL A 51 3.46 5.65 -0.58
C VAL A 51 3.12 6.13 0.83
N VAL A 52 2.01 6.83 0.93
CA VAL A 52 1.35 7.17 2.19
C VAL A 52 -0.07 6.62 2.19
N ILE A 53 -0.56 6.24 3.37
CA ILE A 53 -1.97 5.87 3.58
C ILE A 53 -2.70 7.09 4.14
N ARG A 54 -3.72 7.58 3.43
CA ARG A 54 -4.57 8.72 3.79
C ARG A 54 -6.02 8.40 3.47
N LYS A 55 -6.93 8.68 4.40
CA LYS A 55 -8.35 8.35 4.25
C LYS A 55 -9.00 9.12 3.09
N ASN A 56 -9.29 8.41 2.01
CA ASN A 56 -10.05 8.84 0.84
C ASN A 56 -11.27 7.94 0.57
N CYS A 57 -11.32 6.73 1.13
CA CYS A 57 -12.49 5.84 0.97
C CYS A 57 -13.70 6.42 1.73
N ILE A 58 -14.82 6.64 1.03
CA ILE A 58 -16.07 7.13 1.62
C ILE A 58 -16.68 6.04 2.49
N GLY A 59 -16.93 6.31 3.78
CA GLY A 59 -17.74 5.44 4.66
C GLY A 59 -16.99 4.68 5.77
N LEU A 60 -15.66 4.62 5.75
CA LEU A 60 -14.85 4.01 6.83
C LEU A 60 -14.25 5.09 7.75
N VAL A 61 -15.10 5.74 8.55
CA VAL A 61 -14.70 6.72 9.57
C VAL A 61 -14.15 6.00 10.79
N LEU A 62 -12.96 5.42 10.70
CA LEU A 62 -12.23 4.97 11.88
C LEU A 62 -10.74 5.31 11.76
N MET A 63 -10.34 6.24 12.63
CA MET A 63 -9.00 6.73 12.96
C MET A 63 -8.23 7.46 11.84
N PRO A 64 -7.67 8.65 12.14
CA PRO A 64 -6.71 9.28 11.24
C PRO A 64 -5.48 8.38 11.14
N ALA A 65 -5.28 7.73 9.99
CA ALA A 65 -4.04 7.07 9.65
C ALA A 65 -3.00 8.14 9.26
N ALA A 66 -2.59 8.98 10.23
CA ALA A 66 -1.45 9.85 10.06
C ALA A 66 -0.16 9.06 10.32
N CYS A 67 0.01 7.94 9.61
CA CYS A 67 1.17 7.07 9.77
C CYS A 67 2.30 7.63 8.90
N ARG A 68 3.54 7.69 9.43
CA ARG A 68 4.71 8.13 8.67
C ARG A 68 4.87 7.23 7.44
N PRO A 69 5.22 7.77 6.26
CA PRO A 69 5.55 6.93 5.11
C PRO A 69 6.74 6.04 5.42
N THR A 70 6.52 4.73 5.41
CA THR A 70 7.55 3.72 5.74
C THR A 70 7.52 2.52 4.79
N TRP A 71 6.67 2.54 3.77
CA TRP A 71 6.43 1.42 2.86
C TRP A 71 6.59 1.87 1.42
N CYS A 72 7.06 0.94 0.58
CA CYS A 72 6.95 1.10 -0.86
C CYS A 72 5.67 0.45 -1.39
N ALA A 73 5.17 0.94 -2.51
CA ALA A 73 3.97 0.49 -3.21
C ALA A 73 3.97 -1.03 -3.41
N ALA A 74 5.09 -1.57 -3.87
CA ALA A 74 5.22 -3.01 -4.15
C ALA A 74 5.09 -3.88 -2.89
N CYS A 75 5.58 -3.42 -1.74
CA CYS A 75 5.42 -4.15 -0.48
C CYS A 75 4.02 -4.01 0.08
N LEU A 76 3.43 -2.81 -0.01
CA LEU A 76 2.07 -2.59 0.45
C LEU A 76 1.05 -3.36 -0.40
N ALA A 77 1.26 -3.45 -1.71
CA ALA A 77 0.45 -4.27 -2.62
C ALA A 77 0.42 -5.76 -2.24
N ARG A 78 1.54 -6.29 -1.71
CA ARG A 78 1.60 -7.68 -1.24
C ARG A 78 0.80 -7.89 0.03
N ILE A 79 0.84 -6.92 0.95
CA ILE A 79 0.03 -6.96 2.18
C ILE A 79 -1.45 -6.93 1.80
N PHE A 80 -1.82 -6.04 0.87
CA PHE A 80 -3.18 -5.96 0.36
C PHE A 80 -3.61 -7.28 -0.28
N ALA A 81 -2.74 -7.90 -1.09
CA ALA A 81 -3.00 -9.19 -1.73
C ALA A 81 -3.31 -10.31 -0.75
N VAL A 82 -2.51 -10.43 0.31
CA VAL A 82 -2.71 -11.45 1.35
C VAL A 82 -4.06 -11.25 2.03
N ALA A 83 -4.42 -10.00 2.35
CA ALA A 83 -5.71 -9.71 2.98
C ALA A 83 -6.90 -10.12 2.09
N GLN A 84 -6.83 -9.86 0.77
CA GLN A 84 -7.93 -10.22 -0.13
C GLN A 84 -8.11 -11.74 -0.28
N GLU A 85 -7.01 -12.50 -0.23
CA GLU A 85 -7.09 -13.97 -0.26
C GLU A 85 -7.69 -14.53 1.02
N GLU A 86 -7.33 -13.98 2.18
CA GLU A 86 -7.87 -14.38 3.48
C GLU A 86 -9.37 -14.09 3.59
N GLU A 87 -9.85 -13.02 2.97
CA GLU A 87 -11.26 -12.60 2.98
C GLU A 87 -12.10 -13.14 1.80
N GLU A 88 -11.50 -13.94 0.90
CA GLU A 88 -12.15 -14.48 -0.31
C GLU A 88 -12.85 -13.42 -1.19
N ILE A 89 -12.27 -12.21 -1.28
CA ILE A 89 -12.88 -11.09 -1.99
C ILE A 89 -12.86 -11.32 -3.50
N SER A 90 -14.04 -11.40 -4.12
CA SER A 90 -14.18 -11.61 -5.57
C SER A 90 -13.74 -10.39 -6.40
N GLU A 91 -14.02 -9.19 -5.89
CA GLU A 91 -13.64 -7.91 -6.50
C GLU A 91 -12.44 -7.35 -5.74
N TRP A 92 -11.25 -7.88 -6.06
CA TRP A 92 -10.02 -7.67 -5.29
C TRP A 92 -9.68 -6.20 -4.96
N MET A 93 -10.03 -5.25 -5.83
CA MET A 93 -9.77 -3.81 -5.60
C MET A 93 -10.75 -3.15 -4.62
N ASP A 94 -11.89 -3.77 -4.35
CA ASP A 94 -12.97 -3.23 -3.53
C ASP A 94 -12.84 -3.62 -2.06
N GLY A 95 -11.96 -4.58 -1.76
CA GLY A 95 -11.69 -5.00 -0.39
C GLY A 95 -10.72 -4.07 0.34
N THR A 96 -10.34 -4.51 1.55
CA THR A 96 -9.55 -3.69 2.48
C THR A 96 -8.38 -4.47 3.05
N ALA A 97 -7.44 -3.75 3.69
CA ALA A 97 -6.36 -4.34 4.45
C ALA A 97 -6.05 -3.53 5.70
N SER A 98 -5.38 -4.14 6.67
CA SER A 98 -4.86 -3.43 7.85
C SER A 98 -3.48 -2.85 7.56
N CYS A 99 -3.26 -1.57 7.90
CA CYS A 99 -1.93 -0.97 7.80
C CYS A 99 -0.93 -1.75 8.68
N PRO A 100 0.20 -2.20 8.13
CA PRO A 100 1.16 -3.03 8.87
C PRO A 100 1.84 -2.28 10.03
N THR A 101 1.86 -0.95 10.00
CA THR A 101 2.47 -0.11 11.04
C THR A 101 1.48 0.26 12.14
N CYS A 102 0.30 0.76 11.77
CA CYS A 102 -0.63 1.37 12.73
C CYS A 102 -1.99 0.66 12.81
N ARG A 103 -2.20 -0.43 12.05
CA ARG A 103 -3.41 -1.27 12.01
C ARG A 103 -4.69 -0.58 11.56
N ALA A 104 -4.64 0.70 11.17
CA ALA A 104 -5.78 1.36 10.54
C ALA A 104 -6.19 0.59 9.27
N ILE A 105 -7.49 0.34 9.11
CA ILE A 105 -8.04 -0.29 7.91
C ILE A 105 -7.95 0.69 6.75
N PHE A 106 -7.54 0.23 5.57
CA PHE A 106 -7.44 1.03 4.36
C PHE A 106 -7.96 0.27 3.14
N CYS A 107 -8.51 1.00 2.16
CA CYS A 107 -8.79 0.47 0.82
C CYS A 107 -7.79 1.03 -0.20
N ALA A 108 -7.78 0.56 -1.45
CA ALA A 108 -6.79 0.99 -2.45
C ALA A 108 -6.79 2.51 -2.72
N ASN A 109 -7.95 3.18 -2.63
CA ASN A 109 -8.07 4.64 -2.75
C ASN A 109 -7.35 5.42 -1.64
N ASP A 110 -7.13 4.78 -0.49
CA ASP A 110 -6.41 5.41 0.62
C ASP A 110 -4.89 5.46 0.36
N VAL A 111 -4.37 4.76 -0.64
CA VAL A 111 -2.93 4.69 -0.92
C VAL A 111 -2.55 5.73 -1.96
N LEU A 112 -1.76 6.70 -1.55
CA LEU A 112 -1.29 7.79 -2.40
C LEU A 112 0.20 7.66 -2.63
N LEU A 113 0.62 7.79 -3.89
CA LEU A 113 2.03 7.93 -4.23
C LEU A 113 2.54 9.28 -3.76
N ILE A 114 3.73 9.27 -3.19
CA ILE A 114 4.41 10.48 -2.74
C ILE A 114 5.15 11.08 -3.93
N VAL A 115 5.00 12.38 -4.09
CA VAL A 115 5.75 13.18 -5.08
C VAL A 115 6.44 14.31 -4.35
N ASP A 116 7.58 14.73 -4.87
CA ASP A 116 8.23 15.93 -4.38
C ASP A 116 7.39 17.15 -4.78
N GLU A 117 7.19 18.08 -3.85
CA GLU A 117 6.52 19.36 -4.16
C GLU A 117 7.23 20.12 -5.28
N ALA A 118 8.55 19.95 -5.42
CA ALA A 118 9.33 20.56 -6.49
C ALA A 118 9.03 19.99 -7.89
N ASP A 119 8.40 18.81 -7.99
CA ASP A 119 8.10 18.12 -9.24
C ASP A 119 6.66 18.40 -9.76
N LEU A 120 5.88 19.23 -9.05
CA LEU A 120 4.51 19.64 -9.40
C LEU A 120 4.46 20.94 -10.20
#